data_AF-A0A943PZG5-F1
#
_entry.id   AF-A0A943PZG5-F1
#
_cell.length_a   1.000
_cell.length_b   1.000
_cell.length_c   1.000
_cell.angle_alpha   90.00
_cell.angle_beta   90.00
_cell.angle_gamma   90.00
#
_symmetry.space_group_name_H-M   'P 1'
#
loop_
_entity.id
_entity.type
_entity.pdbx_description
1 polymer ?
#
loop_
_entity_poly.entity_id
_entity_poly.type
_entity_poly.pdbx_seq_one_letter_code
_entity_poly.pdbx_strand_id
1 'polypeptide(L)'
;MKAQENLKQPAGYEPGSEATVEEIVEFEKNRKEQKHVYGKYGTLAKIYLEEHNPGKYWALAGDLPQYLHGIDEAAERLWETMNEKLSKDERYKHTGDYLSDVKKENEKKQIIEEEILSSIVYV
;
A
#
# COMPACT_ATOMS: atom_id res chain seq x y z
N MET A 1 23.25 2.96 14.26
CA MET A 1 23.69 3.32 12.89
C MET A 1 22.45 3.73 12.11
N LYS A 2 22.32 5.01 11.73
CA LYS A 2 21.24 5.49 10.86
C LYS A 2 21.88 5.79 9.51
N ALA A 3 21.54 5.02 8.48
CA ALA A 3 21.83 5.38 7.10
C ALA A 3 20.74 6.35 6.67
N GLN A 4 21.03 7.65 6.77
CA GLN A 4 20.29 8.67 6.05
C GLN A 4 20.85 8.67 4.63
N GLU A 5 20.09 8.12 3.70
CA GLU A 5 20.38 8.29 2.27
C GLU A 5 20.05 9.74 1.92
N ASN A 6 21.10 10.51 1.68
CA ASN A 6 21.03 11.93 1.39
C ASN A 6 20.31 12.17 0.06
N LEU A 7 19.03 12.54 0.13
CA LEU A 7 18.44 13.36 -0.93
C LEU A 7 19.24 14.66 -0.98
N LYS A 8 20.08 14.81 -2.01
CA LYS A 8 20.66 16.11 -2.36
C LYS A 8 19.49 17.05 -2.64
N GLN A 9 19.25 17.99 -1.73
CA GLN A 9 18.45 19.17 -2.04
C GLN A 9 19.10 19.87 -3.25
N PRO A 10 18.35 20.21 -4.31
CA PRO A 10 18.91 20.99 -5.39
C PRO A 10 19.33 22.35 -4.80
N ALA A 11 20.59 22.70 -5.02
CA ALA A 11 21.13 23.98 -4.60
C ALA A 11 20.38 25.09 -5.37
N GLY A 12 19.51 25.84 -4.69
CA GLY A 12 18.87 27.02 -5.28
C GLY A 12 17.41 27.32 -4.91
N TYR A 13 16.76 26.58 -4.00
CA TYR A 13 15.37 26.90 -3.64
C TYR A 13 15.27 28.14 -2.73
N GLU A 14 14.92 29.28 -3.31
CA GLU A 14 14.46 30.48 -2.59
C GLU A 14 12.91 30.54 -2.59
N PRO A 15 12.26 30.78 -1.45
CA PRO A 15 10.80 30.89 -1.40
C PRO A 15 10.30 32.04 -2.29
N GLY A 16 9.67 31.71 -3.41
CA GLY A 16 9.14 32.68 -4.39
C GLY A 16 9.83 32.69 -5.75
N SER A 17 10.85 31.87 -6.00
CA SER A 17 11.44 31.72 -7.34
C SER A 17 10.58 30.83 -8.24
N GLU A 18 10.27 31.30 -9.45
CA GLU A 18 9.67 30.46 -10.51
C GLU A 18 10.66 29.35 -10.88
N ALA A 19 10.27 28.09 -10.67
CA ALA A 19 11.06 26.94 -11.09
C ALA A 19 11.28 27.03 -12.60
N THR A 20 12.52 26.84 -13.05
CA THR A 20 12.83 26.91 -14.48
C THR A 20 12.17 25.72 -15.20
N VAL A 21 11.80 25.92 -16.47
CA VAL A 21 11.19 24.85 -17.29
C VAL A 21 12.08 23.61 -17.34
N GLU A 22 13.40 23.80 -17.30
CA GLU A 22 14.41 22.74 -17.30
C GLU A 22 14.36 21.89 -16.02
N GLU A 23 14.21 22.50 -14.85
CA GLU A 23 14.06 21.80 -13.57
C GLU A 23 12.73 21.04 -13.48
N ILE A 24 11.65 21.62 -14.02
CA ILE A 24 10.34 20.94 -14.10
C ILE A 24 10.43 19.72 -15.01
N VAL A 25 11.08 19.85 -16.17
CA VAL A 25 11.27 18.76 -17.13
C VAL A 25 12.16 17.66 -16.55
N GLU A 26 13.25 18.00 -15.86
CA GLU A 26 14.13 17.03 -15.22
C GLU A 26 13.45 16.29 -14.06
N PHE A 27 12.68 17.02 -13.24
CA PHE A 27 11.83 16.42 -12.19
C PHE A 27 10.78 15.47 -12.78
N GLU A 28 10.08 15.88 -13.84
CA GLU A 28 9.09 15.02 -14.50
C GLU A 28 9.72 13.77 -15.14
N LYS A 29 10.92 13.91 -15.72
CA LYS A 29 11.66 12.81 -16.33
C LYS A 29 12.09 11.79 -15.27
N ASN A 30 12.69 12.25 -14.17
CA ASN A 30 13.08 11.40 -13.05
C ASN A 30 11.86 10.73 -12.37
N ARG A 31 10.71 11.42 -12.31
CA ARG A 31 9.45 10.85 -11.81
C ARG A 31 8.91 9.75 -12.73
N LYS A 32 8.96 9.95 -14.05
CA LYS A 32 8.51 8.94 -15.03
C LYS A 32 9.39 7.69 -15.07
N GLU A 33 10.67 7.82 -14.70
CA GLU A 33 11.62 6.71 -14.70
C GLU A 33 11.52 5.78 -13.47
N GLN A 34 10.86 6.21 -12.38
CA GLN A 34 10.62 5.35 -11.21
C GLN A 34 9.43 4.40 -11.45
N LYS A 35 9.73 3.17 -11.89
CA LYS A 35 8.75 2.08 -11.89
C LYS A 35 8.50 1.64 -10.44
N HIS A 36 7.39 2.08 -9.86
CA HIS A 36 6.93 1.56 -8.58
C HIS A 36 6.29 0.18 -8.74
N VAL A 37 6.66 -0.74 -7.86
CA VAL A 37 6.04 -2.07 -7.74
C VAL A 37 5.27 -2.09 -6.45
N TYR A 38 3.95 -2.27 -6.55
CA TYR A 38 3.07 -2.38 -5.38
C TYR A 38 2.76 -3.83 -5.09
N GLY A 39 2.48 -4.15 -3.83
CA GLY A 39 1.91 -5.41 -3.44
C GLY A 39 0.48 -5.57 -3.95
N LYS A 40 -0.15 -6.67 -3.55
CA LYS A 40 -1.52 -6.99 -3.97
C LYS A 40 -2.50 -5.85 -3.64
N TYR A 41 -2.43 -5.32 -2.43
CA TYR A 41 -3.42 -4.37 -1.93
C TYR A 41 -3.17 -2.96 -2.42
N GLY A 42 -1.91 -2.53 -2.52
CA GLY A 42 -1.55 -1.27 -3.16
C GLY A 42 -1.95 -1.26 -4.65
N THR A 43 -1.81 -2.40 -5.35
CA THR A 43 -2.27 -2.52 -6.74
C THR A 43 -3.80 -2.39 -6.84
N LEU A 44 -4.55 -3.10 -5.99
CA LEU A 44 -6.02 -3.01 -5.98
C LEU A 44 -6.52 -1.61 -5.62
N ALA A 45 -5.89 -0.95 -4.65
CA ALA A 45 -6.25 0.41 -4.26
C ALA A 45 -5.98 1.41 -5.38
N LYS A 46 -4.88 1.23 -6.12
CA LYS A 46 -4.59 2.05 -7.30
C LYS A 46 -5.71 1.95 -8.35
N ILE A 47 -6.11 0.73 -8.70
CA ILE A 47 -7.20 0.49 -9.67
C ILE A 47 -8.49 1.13 -9.16
N TYR A 48 -8.83 0.92 -7.88
CA TYR A 48 -10.02 1.51 -7.29
C TYR A 48 -10.02 3.05 -7.32
N LEU A 49 -8.89 3.68 -6.98
CA LEU A 49 -8.74 5.13 -7.07
C LEU A 49 -8.89 5.64 -8.50
N GLU A 50 -8.31 4.94 -9.49
CA GLU A 50 -8.41 5.33 -10.90
C GLU A 50 -9.85 5.23 -11.42
N GLU A 51 -10.60 4.19 -11.04
CA GLU A 51 -11.95 3.91 -11.55
C GLU A 51 -13.08 4.58 -10.76
N HIS A 52 -12.95 4.67 -9.44
CA HIS A 52 -14.05 5.04 -8.54
C HIS A 52 -13.79 6.31 -7.74
N ASN A 53 -12.53 6.76 -7.61
CA ASN A 53 -12.19 8.00 -6.91
C ASN A 53 -11.07 8.80 -7.62
N PRO A 54 -11.26 9.20 -8.89
CA PRO A 54 -10.22 9.86 -9.67
C PRO A 54 -9.79 11.20 -9.08
N GLY A 55 -10.67 11.87 -8.33
CA GLY A 55 -10.33 13.10 -7.60
C GLY A 55 -9.25 12.86 -6.54
N LYS A 56 -9.38 11.82 -5.71
CA LYS A 56 -8.37 11.44 -4.72
C LYS A 56 -7.09 10.95 -5.40
N TYR A 57 -7.21 10.18 -6.48
CA TYR A 57 -6.06 9.74 -7.28
C TYR A 57 -5.21 10.92 -7.76
N TRP A 58 -5.82 11.94 -8.37
CA TRP A 58 -5.11 13.12 -8.84
C TRP A 58 -4.59 13.99 -7.71
N ALA A 59 -5.35 14.13 -6.61
CA ALA A 59 -4.93 14.91 -5.45
C ALA A 59 -3.68 14.34 -4.77
N LEU A 60 -3.50 13.01 -4.78
CA LEU A 60 -2.31 12.36 -4.23
C LEU A 60 -1.05 12.66 -5.05
N ALA A 61 -1.15 12.88 -6.37
CA ALA A 61 -0.05 13.29 -7.25
C ALA A 61 1.31 12.61 -6.93
N GLY A 62 2.27 13.36 -6.39
CA GLY A 62 3.61 12.87 -6.04
C GLY A 62 3.66 11.94 -4.81
N ASP A 63 2.63 11.99 -3.96
CA ASP A 63 2.51 11.17 -2.75
C ASP A 63 1.83 9.82 -3.02
N LEU A 64 1.31 9.62 -4.23
CA LEU A 64 0.63 8.37 -4.64
C LEU A 64 1.48 7.12 -4.36
N PRO A 65 2.79 7.06 -4.68
CA PRO A 65 3.59 5.87 -4.39
C PRO A 65 3.67 5.56 -2.90
N GLN A 66 3.93 6.57 -2.07
CA GLN A 66 4.00 6.41 -0.61
C GLN A 66 2.66 5.96 -0.03
N TYR A 67 1.56 6.51 -0.53
CA TYR A 67 0.21 6.12 -0.13
C TYR A 67 -0.06 4.64 -0.44
N LEU A 68 0.25 4.19 -1.65
CA LEU A 68 0.01 2.80 -2.08
C LEU A 68 0.91 1.80 -1.34
N HIS A 69 2.17 2.14 -1.07
CA HIS A 69 3.02 1.33 -0.18
C HIS A 69 2.47 1.30 1.26
N GLY A 70 1.96 2.42 1.76
CA GLY A 70 1.30 2.47 3.07
C GLY A 70 0.08 1.58 3.17
N ILE A 71 -0.66 1.38 2.07
CA ILE A 71 -1.77 0.41 1.99
C ILE A 71 -1.27 -1.02 2.12
N ASP A 72 -0.20 -1.38 1.41
CA ASP A 72 0.38 -2.73 1.51
C ASP A 72 0.84 -3.01 2.95
N GLU A 73 1.54 -2.07 3.58
CA GLU A 73 1.97 -2.22 4.97
C GLU A 73 0.79 -2.29 5.95
N ALA A 74 -0.27 -1.49 5.73
CA ALA A 74 -1.45 -1.52 6.58
C ALA A 74 -2.20 -2.86 6.47
N ALA A 75 -2.30 -3.39 5.25
CA ALA A 75 -2.88 -4.70 4.99
C ALA A 75 -2.08 -5.82 5.65
N GLU A 76 -0.75 -5.78 5.59
CA GLU A 76 0.12 -6.78 6.24
C GLU A 76 -0.03 -6.75 7.76
N ARG A 77 -0.02 -5.56 8.38
CA ARG A 77 -0.25 -5.43 9.84
C ARG A 77 -1.63 -5.95 10.26
N LEU A 78 -2.66 -5.66 9.47
CA LEU A 78 -4.01 -6.15 9.75
C LEU A 78 -4.09 -7.67 9.61
N TRP A 79 -3.45 -8.21 8.58
CA TRP A 79 -3.35 -9.66 8.36
C TRP A 79 -2.73 -10.36 9.55
N GLU A 80 -1.56 -9.91 10.01
CA GLU A 80 -0.87 -10.47 11.18
C GLU A 80 -1.76 -10.43 12.42
N THR A 81 -2.36 -9.27 12.69
CA THR A 81 -3.20 -9.04 13.87
C THR A 81 -4.42 -9.96 13.88
N MET A 82 -5.13 -10.06 12.75
CA MET A 82 -6.33 -10.90 12.67
C MET A 82 -5.98 -12.38 12.65
N ASN A 83 -4.92 -12.77 11.94
CA ASN A 83 -4.48 -14.16 11.92
C ASN A 83 -4.06 -14.63 13.32
N GLU A 84 -3.37 -13.80 14.09
CA GLU A 84 -3.03 -14.12 15.49
C GLU A 84 -4.29 -14.31 16.34
N LYS A 85 -5.29 -13.43 16.20
CA LYS A 85 -6.57 -13.54 16.92
C LYS A 85 -7.34 -14.79 16.54
N LEU A 86 -7.54 -15.04 15.24
CA LEU A 86 -8.31 -16.17 14.73
C LEU A 86 -7.62 -17.51 15.02
N SER A 87 -6.29 -17.55 15.04
CA SER A 87 -5.55 -18.78 15.37
C SER A 87 -5.67 -19.18 16.85
N LYS A 88 -6.10 -18.26 17.73
CA LYS A 88 -6.38 -18.55 19.15
C LYS A 88 -7.84 -18.96 19.40
N ASP A 89 -8.71 -18.86 18.40
CA ASP A 89 -10.11 -19.25 18.50
C ASP A 89 -10.26 -20.78 18.33
N GLU A 90 -10.92 -21.43 19.28
CA GLU A 90 -11.12 -22.88 19.29
C GLU A 90 -11.81 -23.40 18.02
N ARG A 91 -12.61 -22.57 17.33
CA ARG A 91 -13.25 -22.93 16.04
C ARG A 91 -12.24 -23.27 14.95
N TYR A 92 -11.07 -22.63 14.96
CA TYR A 92 -10.03 -22.79 13.95
C TYR A 92 -8.87 -23.67 14.40
N LYS A 93 -9.01 -24.34 15.56
CA LYS A 93 -8.02 -25.28 16.05
C LYS A 93 -7.88 -26.46 15.10
N HIS A 94 -6.63 -26.87 14.90
CA HIS A 94 -6.28 -28.02 14.07
C HIS A 94 -6.87 -29.30 14.68
N THR A 95 -7.52 -30.10 13.85
CA THR A 95 -8.21 -31.34 14.25
C THR A 95 -7.44 -32.59 13.84
N GLY A 96 -6.47 -32.47 12.95
CA GLY A 96 -5.76 -33.59 12.35
C GLY A 96 -6.48 -34.20 11.15
N ASP A 97 -7.70 -33.76 10.85
CA ASP A 97 -8.38 -34.05 9.59
C ASP A 97 -8.00 -32.99 8.55
N TYR A 98 -7.21 -33.42 7.56
CA TYR A 98 -6.63 -32.53 6.57
C TYR A 98 -7.67 -31.65 5.86
N LEU A 99 -8.80 -32.23 5.42
CA LEU A 99 -9.82 -31.47 4.70
C LEU A 99 -10.51 -30.43 5.58
N SER A 100 -10.86 -30.81 6.82
CA SER A 100 -11.44 -29.88 7.79
C SER A 100 -10.49 -28.74 8.14
N ASP A 101 -9.20 -29.05 8.31
CA ASP A 101 -8.20 -28.05 8.69
C ASP A 101 -7.88 -27.09 7.54
N VAL A 102 -7.78 -27.57 6.30
CA VAL A 102 -7.67 -26.70 5.11
C VAL A 102 -8.89 -25.79 4.98
N LYS A 103 -10.10 -26.31 5.23
CA LYS A 103 -11.32 -25.50 5.16
C LYS A 103 -11.30 -24.37 6.18
N LYS A 104 -10.93 -24.66 7.43
CA LYS A 104 -10.76 -23.67 8.50
C LYS A 104 -9.72 -22.61 8.17
N GLU A 105 -8.57 -23.00 7.62
CA GLU A 105 -7.53 -22.05 7.20
C GLU A 105 -8.02 -21.14 6.08
N ASN A 106 -8.77 -21.67 5.11
CA ASN A 106 -9.33 -20.86 4.03
C ASN A 106 -10.39 -19.88 4.54
N GLU A 107 -11.25 -20.30 5.48
CA GLU A 107 -12.23 -19.42 6.13
C GLU A 107 -11.53 -18.27 6.87
N LYS A 108 -10.45 -18.53 7.63
CA LYS A 108 -9.65 -17.46 8.25
C LYS A 108 -9.11 -16.48 7.21
N LYS A 109 -8.48 -16.99 6.16
CA LYS A 109 -7.92 -16.15 5.08
C LYS A 109 -8.99 -15.29 4.43
N GLN A 110 -10.17 -15.84 4.18
CA GLN A 110 -11.27 -15.11 3.57
C GLN A 110 -11.76 -13.97 4.47
N ILE A 111 -11.96 -14.23 5.77
CA ILE A 111 -12.38 -13.19 6.72
C ILE A 111 -11.37 -12.04 6.76
N ILE A 112 -10.08 -12.36 6.81
CA ILE A 112 -9.02 -11.35 6.84
C ILE A 112 -8.97 -10.56 5.53
N GLU A 113 -9.08 -11.25 4.39
CA GLU A 113 -9.10 -10.63 3.08
C GLU A 113 -10.28 -9.66 2.92
N GLU A 114 -11.48 -10.07 3.31
CA GLU A 114 -12.69 -9.23 3.25
C GLU A 114 -12.54 -7.97 4.10
N GLU A 115 -11.96 -8.10 5.30
CA GLU A 115 -11.69 -6.96 6.18
C GLU A 115 -10.65 -6.00 5.56
N ILE A 116 -9.56 -6.51 4.99
CA ILE A 116 -8.55 -5.66 4.32
C ILE A 116 -9.18 -4.91 3.14
N LEU A 117 -9.95 -5.60 2.31
CA LEU A 117 -10.57 -5.00 1.13
C LEU A 117 -11.57 -3.89 1.52
N SER A 118 -12.42 -4.15 2.51
CA SER A 118 -13.46 -3.20 2.93
C SER A 118 -12.93 -2.02 3.75
N SER A 119 -11.96 -2.25 4.64
CA SER A 119 -11.47 -1.23 5.57
C SER A 119 -10.25 -0.44 5.08
N ILE A 120 -9.47 -0.98 4.13
CA ILE A 120 -8.20 -0.38 3.68
C ILE A 120 -8.22 -0.05 2.18
N VAL A 121 -8.71 -0.96 1.33
CA VAL A 121 -8.58 -0.80 -0.13
C VAL A 121 -9.70 0.06 -0.74
N TYR A 122 -10.95 -0.19 -0.38
CA TYR A 122 -12.12 0.42 -1.03
C TYR A 122 -12.74 1.60 -0.23
N VAL A 123 -11.88 2.53 0.23
CA VAL A 123 -12.22 3.71 1.07
C VAL A 123 -12.00 5.06 0.38
#